data_AF-A0A553RGQ4-F1
#
_entry.id   AF-A0A553RGQ4-F1
#
_cell.length_a   1.000
_cell.length_b   1.000
_cell.length_c   1.000
_cell.angle_alpha   90.00
_cell.angle_beta   90.00
_cell.angle_gamma   90.00
#
_symmetry.space_group_name_H-M   'P 1'
#
loop_
_entity.id
_entity.type
_entity.pdbx_description
1 polymer ?
#
loop_
_entity_poly.entity_id
_entity_poly.type
_entity_poly.pdbx_seq_one_letter_code
_entity_poly.pdbx_strand_id
1 'polypeptide(L)' 'RAVLESVNGLKALSVGRVVIVNNSWHHNALGVILQVSSDAVNRTFTVLIICEKGNEEAANDERTHKAIHPVYSTKLFIPE' A
#
# COMPACT_ATOMS: atom_id res chain seq x y z
N ARG A 1 -9.45 15.41 4.03
CA ARG A 1 -9.63 16.15 5.30
C ARG A 1 -10.65 15.48 6.23
N ALA A 2 -11.84 15.13 5.74
CA ALA A 2 -12.93 14.52 6.53
C ALA A 2 -12.52 13.31 7.42
N VAL A 3 -11.66 12.41 6.95
CA VAL A 3 -11.21 11.24 7.73
C VAL A 3 -10.31 11.65 8.91
N LEU A 4 -9.47 12.66 8.73
CA LEU A 4 -8.56 13.17 9.77
C LEU A 4 -9.28 14.08 10.78
N GLU A 5 -10.39 14.69 10.38
CA GLU A 5 -11.25 15.51 11.23
C GLU A 5 -12.30 14.67 11.99
N SER A 6 -12.49 13.40 11.59
CA SER A 6 -13.46 12.48 12.19
C SER A 6 -12.81 11.56 13.21
N VAL A 7 -13.36 11.51 14.43
CA VAL A 7 -12.94 10.57 15.49
C VAL A 7 -13.00 9.11 15.01
N ASN A 8 -14.00 8.76 14.21
CA ASN A 8 -14.14 7.40 13.67
C ASN A 8 -13.16 7.13 12.52
N GLY A 9 -12.90 8.14 11.67
CA GLY A 9 -11.86 8.06 10.65
C GLY A 9 -10.47 7.88 11.26
N LEU A 10 -10.21 8.56 12.36
CA LEU A 10 -8.96 8.45 13.14
C LEU A 10 -8.79 7.06 13.76
N LYS A 11 -9.86 6.42 14.27
CA LYS A 11 -9.83 5.03 14.77
C LYS A 11 -9.57 4.01 13.66
N ALA A 12 -10.11 4.28 12.46
CA ALA A 12 -9.90 3.43 11.29
C ALA A 12 -8.43 3.42 10.81
N LEU A 13 -7.66 4.46 11.13
CA LEU A 13 -6.23 4.59 10.83
C LEU A 13 -5.35 4.17 12.03
N SER A 14 -5.65 3.01 12.61
CA SER A 14 -4.84 2.38 13.67
C SER A 14 -3.63 1.62 13.11
N VAL A 15 -2.69 1.27 13.98
CA VAL A 15 -1.58 0.36 13.63
C VAL A 15 -2.13 -0.96 13.06
N GLY A 16 -1.45 -1.52 12.06
CA GLY A 16 -1.81 -2.78 11.40
C GLY A 16 -2.84 -2.63 10.28
N ARG A 17 -3.29 -1.41 9.98
CA ARG A 17 -4.24 -1.15 8.90
C ARG A 17 -3.52 -1.02 7.56
N VAL A 18 -4.09 -1.67 6.55
CA VAL A 18 -3.63 -1.56 5.16
C VAL A 18 -4.22 -0.28 4.56
N VAL A 19 -3.35 0.51 3.93
CA VAL A 19 -3.68 1.79 3.31
C VAL A 19 -3.05 1.90 1.93
N ILE A 20 -3.61 2.77 1.10
CA ILE A 20 -2.98 3.22 -0.14
C ILE A 20 -2.32 4.57 0.13
N VAL A 21 -1.02 4.66 -0.17
CA VAL A 21 -0.21 5.86 -0.02
C VAL A 21 -0.02 6.49 -1.40
N ASN A 22 -0.36 7.77 -1.52
CA ASN A 22 -0.17 8.54 -2.74
C ASN A 22 0.46 9.89 -2.38
N ASN A 23 1.75 10.06 -2.71
CA ASN A 23 2.53 11.28 -2.47
C ASN A 23 3.59 11.47 -3.57
N SER A 24 4.51 12.43 -3.41
CA SER A 24 5.57 12.70 -4.40
C SER A 24 6.60 11.60 -4.57
N TRP A 25 6.73 10.69 -3.60
CA TRP A 25 7.68 9.57 -3.62
C TRP A 25 7.02 8.22 -3.94
N HIS A 26 5.73 8.07 -3.66
CA HIS A 26 4.98 6.83 -3.80
C HIS A 26 3.68 7.04 -4.58
N HIS A 27 3.49 6.30 -5.68
CA HIS A 27 2.28 6.39 -6.50
C HIS A 27 1.33 5.22 -6.24
N ASN A 28 0.24 5.47 -5.50
CA ASN A 28 -0.76 4.46 -5.15
C ASN A 28 -0.15 3.18 -4.55
N ALA A 29 0.84 3.34 -3.67
CA ALA A 29 1.56 2.24 -3.05
C ALA A 29 0.74 1.62 -1.91
N LEU A 30 0.76 0.28 -1.79
CA LEU A 30 0.17 -0.44 -0.67
C LEU A 30 1.11 -0.38 0.52
N GLY A 31 0.59 0.01 1.68
CA GLY A 31 1.36 0.03 2.90
C GLY A 31 0.56 -0.34 4.15
N VAL A 32 1.27 -0.60 5.24
CA VAL A 32 0.69 -0.89 6.56
C VAL A 32 1.15 0.16 7.55
N ILE A 33 0.20 0.70 8.32
CA ILE A 33 0.49 1.65 9.40
C ILE A 33 1.26 0.95 10.51
N LEU A 34 2.48 1.41 10.80
CA LEU A 34 3.30 0.91 11.91
C LEU A 34 3.10 1.72 13.18
N GLN A 35 2.91 3.03 13.04
CA GLN A 35 2.81 3.94 14.17
C GLN A 35 1.90 5.11 13.84
N VAL A 36 1.19 5.59 14.86
CA VAL A 36 0.43 6.82 14.83
C VAL A 36 0.95 7.73 15.93
N SER A 37 1.58 8.84 15.56
CA SER A 37 1.93 9.91 16.48
C SER A 37 0.79 10.92 16.54
N SER A 38 0.28 11.22 17.73
CA SER A 38 -0.85 12.14 17.93
C SER A 38 -0.42 13.30 18.81
N ASP A 39 0.34 14.25 18.26
CA ASP A 39 0.35 15.59 18.84
C ASP A 39 -0.93 16.34 18.38
N ALA A 40 -1.41 17.29 19.19
CA ALA A 40 -2.72 17.92 19.00
C ALA A 40 -2.85 18.77 17.71
N VAL A 41 -1.76 18.93 16.95
CA VAL A 41 -1.68 19.86 15.81
C VAL A 41 -1.31 19.13 14.51
N ASN A 42 -0.48 18.10 14.58
CA ASN A 42 0.12 17.35 13.47
C ASN A 42 0.14 15.85 13.77
N ARG A 43 -0.96 15.17 13.45
CA ARG A 43 -0.97 13.71 13.48
C ARG A 43 -0.09 13.16 12.35
N THR A 44 0.86 12.32 12.70
CA THR A 44 1.78 11.68 11.74
C THR A 44 1.59 10.17 11.76
N PHE A 45 1.52 9.56 10.57
CA PHE A 45 1.40 8.13 10.38
C PHE A 45 2.68 7.60 9.76
N THR A 46 3.34 6.67 10.44
CA THR A 46 4.49 5.95 9.87
C THR A 46 3.97 4.72 9.17
N VAL A 47 4.22 4.60 7.87
CA VAL A 47 3.71 3.51 7.04
C VAL A 47 4.87 2.74 6.43
N LEU A 48 4.83 1.40 6.53
CA LEU A 48 5.71 0.51 5.78
C LEU A 48 5.10 0.25 4.41
N ILE A 49 5.80 0.60 3.35
CA ILE A 49 5.41 0.27 1.98
C ILE A 49 5.72 -1.22 1.72
N ILE A 50 4.73 -1.97 1.27
CA ILE A 50 4.83 -3.42 1.01
C ILE A 50 4.99 -3.69 -0.47
N CYS A 51 4.10 -3.11 -1.27
CA CYS A 51 4.20 -3.17 -2.71
C CYS A 51 3.84 -1.82 -3.29
N GLU A 52 4.64 -1.39 -4.24
CA GLU A 52 4.35 -0.23 -5.06
C GLU A 52 4.18 -0.74 -6.47
N LYS A 53 3.11 -0.32 -7.14
CA LYS A 53 3.05 -0.49 -8.59
C LYS A 53 4.11 0.46 -9.13
N GLY A 54 5.32 -0.04 -9.34
CA GLY A 54 6.40 0.74 -9.90
C GLY A 54 5.95 1.36 -11.22
N ASN A 55 6.56 2.50 -11.57
CA ASN A 55 6.55 2.99 -12.94
C ASN A 55 7.41 2.08 -13.84
N GLU A 56 7.11 0.78 -13.86
CA GLU A 56 7.81 -0.25 -14.65
C GLU A 56 7.61 -0.05 -16.17
N GLU A 57 6.83 0.97 -16.57
CA GLU A 57 6.29 1.14 -17.94
C GLU A 57 6.70 2.47 -18.61
N ALA A 58 7.81 3.11 -18.21
CA ALA A 58 8.33 4.26 -18.97
C ALA A 58 9.74 4.08 -19.56
N ALA A 59 10.39 2.93 -19.34
CA ALA A 59 11.75 2.70 -19.81
C ALA A 59 11.99 1.26 -20.30
N ASN A 60 11.08 0.70 -21.11
CA ASN A 60 11.49 -0.28 -22.10
C ASN A 60 10.47 -0.43 -23.21
N ASP A 61 10.94 -0.21 -24.43
CA ASP A 61 10.30 -0.59 -25.68
C ASP A 61 9.74 -2.03 -25.64
N GLU A 62 8.55 -2.18 -26.21
CA GLU A 62 8.13 -3.34 -27.01
C GLU A 62 8.40 -4.75 -26.47
N ARG A 63 8.02 -5.05 -25.22
CA ARG A 63 7.87 -6.47 -24.80
C ARG A 63 6.54 -6.68 -24.11
N THR A 64 5.56 -6.96 -24.97
CA THR A 64 4.38 -7.80 -24.73
C THR A 64 3.82 -7.66 -23.31
N HIS A 65 2.73 -6.91 -23.17
CA HIS A 65 1.79 -7.04 -22.07
C HIS A 65 1.38 -8.51 -21.91
N LYS A 66 2.21 -9.33 -21.25
CA LYS A 66 1.80 -10.62 -20.73
C LYS A 66 0.85 -10.27 -19.61
N ALA A 67 -0.44 -10.31 -19.91
CA ALA A 67 -1.48 -10.34 -18.91
C ALA A 67 -1.01 -11.27 -17.79
N ILE A 68 -0.92 -10.73 -16.56
CA ILE A 68 -0.60 -11.52 -15.39
C ILE A 68 -1.80 -12.45 -15.19
N HIS A 69 -1.71 -13.67 -15.71
CA HIS A 69 -2.71 -14.69 -15.48
C HIS A 69 -2.49 -15.20 -14.05
N PRO A 70 -3.48 -15.07 -13.14
CA PRO A 70 -3.38 -15.66 -11.82
C PRO A 70 -3.15 -17.16 -11.98
N VAL A 71 -2.10 -17.67 -11.35
CA VAL A 71 -1.80 -19.11 -11.37
C VAL A 71 -2.81 -19.79 -10.44
N TYR A 72 -3.90 -20.30 -11.00
CA TYR A 72 -4.85 -21.15 -10.29
C TYR A 72 -4.29 -22.58 -10.17
N SER A 73 -3.21 -22.76 -9.41
CA SER A 73 -2.73 -24.10 -9.06
C SER A 73 -3.54 -24.62 -7.87
N THR A 74 -4.31 -25.69 -8.10
CA THR A 74 -4.95 -26.46 -7.02
C THR A 74 -4.00 -27.49 -6.40
N LYS A 75 -2.75 -27.58 -6.89
CA LYS A 75 -1.75 -28.47 -6.33
C LYS A 75 -1.13 -27.81 -5.11
N LEU A 76 -1.32 -28.45 -3.96
CA LEU A 76 -0.68 -28.10 -2.70
C LEU A 76 0.85 -28.22 -2.86
N PHE A 77 1.58 -27.15 -2.55
CA PHE A 77 3.03 -27.19 -2.51
C PHE A 77 3.49 -28.11 -1.37
N ILE A 78 4.32 -29.11 -1.69
CA ILE A 78 4.95 -30.00 -0.71
C ILE A 78 6.47 -29.75 -0.79
N PRO A 79 7.11 -29.17 0.24
CA PRO A 79 8.55 -29.02 0.28
C PRO A 79 9.24 -30.38 0.52
N GLU A 80 10.48 -30.52 0.02
CA GLU A 80 11.39 -31.63 0.35
C GLU A 80 11.92 -31.53 1.78
#